data_AF-A0A3M0WZL5-F1
#
_entry.id   AF-A0A3M0WZL5-F1
#
_cell.length_a   1.000
_cell.length_b   1.000
_cell.length_c   1.000
_cell.angle_alpha   90.00
_cell.angle_beta   90.00
_cell.angle_gamma   90.00
#
_symmetry.space_group_name_H-M   'P 1'
#
loop_
_entity.id
_entity.type
_entity.pdbx_description
1 polymer ?
#
loop_
_entity_poly.entity_id
_entity_poly.type
_entity_poly.pdbx_seq_one_letter_code
_entity_poly.pdbx_strand_id
1 'polypeptide(L)'
;MTPQQIELKLERILPRVDKPGRYTGGEYNQVTKNWDNIDYKVALAFPDVYDIGMSNLGLMILYDIINKHRNLLAERVYCPWTDMEAIMRDQEIPLYSLETKHPIRNFDMLAMTLPYEQLYTNALNLIDLAGMPIRAEERDASYPLVVAGGHACYNPEPMAPFIDVFVIGEGEEAILKIIGVMRAAA
;
A
#
# COMPACT_ATOMS: atom_id res chain seq x y z
N MET A 1 -5.63 6.38 -13.86
CA MET A 1 -5.12 5.42 -14.86
C MET A 1 -5.67 4.04 -14.53
N THR A 2 -5.89 3.18 -15.53
CA THR A 2 -6.28 1.78 -15.31
C THR A 2 -5.05 0.88 -15.12
N PRO A 3 -5.19 -0.31 -14.51
CA PRO A 3 -4.12 -1.31 -14.44
C PRO A 3 -3.42 -1.59 -15.77
N GLN A 4 -4.20 -1.75 -16.85
CA GLN A 4 -3.67 -2.06 -18.18
C GLN A 4 -2.85 -0.89 -18.73
N GLN A 5 -3.26 0.35 -18.46
CA GLN A 5 -2.49 1.53 -18.85
C GLN A 5 -1.17 1.64 -18.07
N ILE A 6 -1.18 1.27 -16.79
CA ILE A 6 0.03 1.23 -15.97
C ILE A 6 0.98 0.17 -16.51
N GLU A 7 0.50 -1.07 -16.72
CA GLU A 7 1.30 -2.17 -17.28
C GLU A 7 1.97 -1.78 -18.61
N LEU A 8 1.21 -1.21 -19.55
CA LEU A 8 1.74 -0.74 -20.85
C LEU A 8 2.82 0.34 -20.71
N LYS A 9 2.73 1.22 -19.70
CA LYS A 9 3.79 2.19 -19.41
C LYS A 9 5.01 1.49 -18.81
N LEU A 10 4.80 0.56 -17.87
CA LEU A 10 5.88 -0.19 -17.22
C LEU A 10 6.73 -0.95 -18.24
N GLU A 11 6.13 -1.61 -19.24
CA GLU A 11 6.88 -2.30 -20.31
C GLU A 11 7.96 -1.42 -20.98
N ARG A 12 7.72 -0.11 -21.07
CA ARG A 12 8.65 0.86 -21.66
C ARG A 12 9.65 1.44 -20.65
N ILE A 13 9.31 1.44 -19.37
CA ILE A 13 10.07 2.07 -18.29
C ILE A 13 11.06 1.08 -17.67
N LEU A 14 10.65 -0.17 -17.45
CA LEU A 14 11.45 -1.17 -16.76
C LEU A 14 12.87 -1.36 -17.35
N PRO A 15 13.10 -1.29 -18.68
CA PRO A 15 14.46 -1.36 -19.22
C PRO A 15 15.37 -0.17 -18.86
N ARG A 16 14.83 0.90 -18.29
CA ARG A 16 15.52 2.17 -18.02
C ARG A 16 15.80 2.42 -16.53
N VAL A 17 15.38 1.51 -15.65
CA VAL A 17 15.51 1.65 -14.19
C VAL A 17 16.37 0.54 -13.61
N ASP A 18 16.96 0.81 -12.45
CA ASP A 18 17.73 -0.12 -11.65
C ASP A 18 16.81 -1.17 -11.02
N LYS A 19 17.23 -2.43 -11.14
CA LYS A 19 16.52 -3.62 -10.63
C LYS A 19 15.01 -3.63 -10.98
N PRO A 20 14.65 -3.74 -12.27
CA PRO A 20 13.26 -3.70 -12.72
C PRO A 20 12.35 -4.77 -12.10
N GLY A 21 12.92 -5.89 -11.65
CA GLY A 21 12.18 -6.96 -10.96
C GLY A 21 11.45 -6.50 -9.69
N ARG A 22 11.81 -5.36 -9.10
CA ARG A 22 11.08 -4.73 -7.97
C ARG A 22 9.63 -4.38 -8.31
N TYR A 23 9.34 -4.17 -9.58
CA TYR A 23 8.11 -3.52 -10.04
C TYR A 23 7.20 -4.47 -10.83
N THR A 24 7.69 -5.66 -11.20
CA THR A 24 6.98 -6.60 -12.09
C THR A 24 5.87 -7.35 -11.37
N GLY A 25 6.08 -7.76 -10.11
CA GLY A 25 5.23 -8.75 -9.47
C GLY A 25 5.36 -10.12 -10.16
N GLY A 26 4.34 -10.96 -10.04
CA GLY A 26 4.28 -12.32 -10.62
C GLY A 26 5.01 -13.38 -9.80
N GLU A 27 5.24 -13.11 -8.51
CA GLU A 27 5.98 -14.01 -7.61
C GLU A 27 5.24 -15.30 -7.32
N TYR A 28 6.00 -16.34 -6.98
CA TYR A 28 5.43 -17.56 -6.40
C TYR A 28 4.68 -17.23 -5.10
N ASN A 29 3.50 -17.80 -4.91
CA ASN A 29 2.54 -17.49 -3.84
C ASN A 29 1.86 -16.11 -3.92
N GLN A 30 1.99 -15.39 -5.02
CA GLN A 30 1.13 -14.25 -5.28
C GLN A 30 -0.34 -14.68 -5.32
N VAL A 31 -1.18 -14.03 -4.52
CA VAL A 31 -2.64 -14.15 -4.58
C VAL A 31 -3.19 -13.07 -5.49
N THR A 32 -3.96 -13.47 -6.49
CA THR A 32 -4.77 -12.56 -7.31
C THR A 32 -6.22 -13.00 -7.23
N LYS A 33 -7.13 -12.03 -7.06
CA LYS A 33 -8.58 -12.27 -7.03
C LYS A 33 -9.26 -11.35 -8.04
N ASN A 34 -10.46 -11.73 -8.47
CA ASN A 34 -11.27 -10.86 -9.31
C ASN A 34 -11.78 -9.68 -8.47
N TRP A 35 -11.30 -8.47 -8.76
CA TRP A 35 -11.64 -7.22 -8.07
C TRP A 35 -13.14 -6.93 -7.99
N ASP A 36 -13.91 -7.35 -9.00
CA ASP A 36 -15.37 -7.13 -9.06
C ASP A 36 -16.14 -7.95 -8.02
N ASN A 37 -15.53 -9.01 -7.50
CA ASN A 37 -16.12 -9.91 -6.50
C ASN A 37 -15.62 -9.61 -5.07
N ILE A 38 -14.89 -8.52 -4.87
CA ILE A 38 -14.27 -8.17 -3.59
C ILE A 38 -15.00 -7.00 -2.94
N ASP A 39 -15.47 -7.22 -1.72
CA ASP A 39 -16.19 -6.24 -0.92
C ASP A 39 -15.26 -5.18 -0.31
N TYR A 40 -14.03 -5.56 0.04
CA TYR A 40 -13.08 -4.66 0.68
C TYR A 40 -11.63 -4.99 0.30
N LYS A 41 -10.89 -3.96 -0.11
CA LYS A 41 -9.58 -4.04 -0.76
C LYS A 41 -8.56 -3.24 0.06
N VAL A 42 -7.49 -3.92 0.45
CA VAL A 42 -6.43 -3.37 1.30
C VAL A 42 -5.13 -3.32 0.51
N ALA A 43 -4.54 -2.13 0.41
CA ALA A 43 -3.17 -1.92 -0.01
C ALA A 43 -2.26 -2.05 1.21
N LEU A 44 -1.54 -3.16 1.33
CA LEU A 44 -0.54 -3.40 2.37
C LEU A 44 0.80 -2.79 1.95
N ALA A 45 1.11 -1.63 2.53
CA ALA A 45 2.29 -0.87 2.18
C ALA A 45 3.44 -1.10 3.17
N PHE A 46 4.62 -1.35 2.62
CA PHE A 46 5.87 -1.23 3.35
C PHE A 46 6.64 -0.03 2.77
N PRO A 47 6.88 1.05 3.54
CA PRO A 47 7.49 2.28 3.01
C PRO A 47 9.01 2.17 2.78
N ASP A 48 9.45 1.14 2.08
CA ASP A 48 10.80 0.93 1.61
C ASP A 48 10.76 0.15 0.29
N VAL A 49 11.90 -0.04 -0.35
CA VAL A 49 11.97 -0.82 -1.59
C VAL A 49 11.55 -2.27 -1.37
N TYR A 50 11.08 -2.88 -2.45
CA TYR A 50 10.67 -4.28 -2.50
C TYR A 50 11.69 -5.23 -1.85
N ASP A 51 13.00 -5.09 -2.12
CA ASP A 51 14.06 -5.97 -1.58
C ASP A 51 14.04 -6.07 -0.04
N ILE A 52 13.67 -4.97 0.64
CA ILE A 52 13.58 -4.89 2.09
C ILE A 52 12.19 -5.33 2.54
N GLY A 53 11.15 -4.73 1.97
CA GLY A 53 9.77 -4.95 2.40
C GLY A 53 9.27 -6.37 2.19
N MET A 54 9.71 -7.08 1.13
CA MET A 54 9.31 -8.47 0.87
C MET A 54 9.67 -9.43 2.01
N SER A 55 10.70 -9.08 2.80
CA SER A 55 11.20 -9.90 3.90
C SER A 55 10.48 -9.63 5.23
N ASN A 56 9.53 -8.68 5.25
CA ASN A 56 8.80 -8.32 6.45
C ASN A 56 7.75 -9.39 6.81
N LEU A 57 7.97 -10.07 7.93
CA LEU A 57 7.08 -11.14 8.41
C LEU A 57 5.67 -10.63 8.76
N GLY A 58 5.55 -9.47 9.40
CA GLY A 58 4.24 -8.90 9.75
C GLY A 58 3.40 -8.63 8.52
N LEU A 59 4.00 -8.06 7.47
CA LEU A 59 3.34 -7.83 6.18
C LEU A 59 2.87 -9.15 5.55
N MET A 60 3.70 -10.20 5.57
CA MET A 60 3.32 -11.53 5.05
C MET A 60 2.16 -12.16 5.83
N ILE A 61 2.14 -12.02 7.16
CA ILE A 61 1.06 -12.50 8.01
C ILE A 61 -0.24 -11.77 7.69
N LEU A 62 -0.21 -10.43 7.61
CA LEU A 62 -1.39 -9.64 7.25
C LEU A 62 -1.90 -9.98 5.85
N TYR A 63 -0.99 -10.15 4.89
CA TYR A 63 -1.32 -10.56 3.53
C TYR A 63 -2.05 -11.89 3.49
N ASP A 64 -1.54 -12.90 4.21
CA ASP A 64 -2.17 -14.23 4.30
C ASP A 64 -3.52 -14.18 5.02
N ILE A 65 -3.61 -13.49 6.16
CA ILE A 65 -4.85 -13.35 6.94
C ILE A 65 -5.96 -12.77 6.07
N ILE A 66 -5.72 -11.63 5.42
CA ILE A 66 -6.74 -10.96 4.60
C ILE A 66 -7.09 -11.83 3.39
N ASN A 67 -6.08 -12.37 2.70
CA ASN A 67 -6.32 -13.12 1.48
C ASN A 67 -6.95 -14.51 1.69
N LYS A 68 -6.98 -15.05 2.91
CA LYS A 68 -7.78 -16.24 3.25
C LYS A 68 -9.30 -16.00 3.20
N HIS A 69 -9.75 -14.75 3.31
CA HIS A 69 -11.17 -14.43 3.21
C HIS A 69 -11.60 -14.27 1.74
N ARG A 70 -12.66 -14.96 1.32
CA ARG A 70 -13.10 -14.99 -0.09
C ARG A 70 -13.48 -13.63 -0.67
N ASN A 71 -13.96 -12.71 0.18
CA ASN A 71 -14.52 -11.42 -0.19
C ASN A 71 -13.64 -10.23 0.22
N LEU A 72 -12.43 -10.51 0.71
CA LEU A 72 -11.42 -9.49 1.00
C LEU A 72 -10.23 -9.66 0.06
N LEU A 73 -9.51 -8.57 -0.20
CA LEU A 73 -8.29 -8.59 -1.00
C LEU A 73 -7.19 -7.81 -0.27
N ALA A 74 -6.00 -8.38 -0.21
CA ALA A 74 -4.79 -7.64 0.12
C ALA A 74 -3.81 -7.70 -1.04
N GLU A 75 -3.29 -6.54 -1.43
CA GLU A 75 -2.22 -6.39 -2.40
C GLU A 75 -1.10 -5.54 -1.82
N ARG A 76 0.15 -5.81 -2.18
CA ARG A 76 1.34 -5.22 -1.59
C ARG A 76 1.77 -3.97 -2.33
N VAL A 77 2.34 -3.03 -1.60
CA VAL A 77 2.83 -1.75 -2.14
C VAL A 77 4.18 -1.43 -1.50
N TYR A 78 5.10 -0.93 -2.31
CA TYR A 78 6.46 -0.61 -1.89
C TYR A 78 6.87 0.75 -2.42
N CYS A 79 7.86 1.38 -1.79
CA CYS A 79 8.45 2.59 -2.35
C CYS A 79 9.22 2.27 -3.64
N PRO A 80 9.02 3.03 -4.72
CA PRO A 80 9.94 2.97 -5.84
C PRO A 80 11.32 3.47 -5.44
N TRP A 81 12.35 3.00 -6.12
CA TRP A 81 13.66 3.63 -6.03
C TRP A 81 13.65 4.99 -6.72
N THR A 82 14.65 5.85 -6.43
CA THR A 82 14.65 7.25 -6.85
C THR A 82 14.57 7.46 -8.37
N ASP A 83 15.13 6.54 -9.15
CA ASP A 83 15.10 6.57 -10.61
C ASP A 83 13.72 6.22 -11.17
N MET A 84 13.08 5.19 -10.63
CA MET A 84 11.71 4.81 -10.97
C MET A 84 10.72 5.89 -10.52
N GLU A 85 10.89 6.44 -9.31
CA GLU A 85 10.05 7.51 -8.80
C GLU A 85 10.10 8.75 -9.71
N ALA A 86 11.30 9.15 -10.15
CA ALA A 86 11.45 10.29 -11.05
C ALA A 86 10.68 10.09 -12.36
N ILE A 87 10.73 8.88 -12.94
CA ILE A 87 9.98 8.56 -14.15
C ILE A 87 8.47 8.49 -13.88
N MET A 88 8.06 7.92 -12.75
CA MET A 88 6.65 7.87 -12.36
C MET A 88 6.07 9.27 -12.23
N ARG A 89 6.79 10.20 -11.59
CA ARG A 89 6.35 11.60 -11.45
C ARG A 89 6.32 12.32 -12.80
N ASP A 90 7.37 12.21 -13.63
CA ASP A 90 7.44 12.81 -14.96
C ASP A 90 6.30 12.34 -15.88
N GLN A 91 5.94 11.06 -15.81
CA GLN A 91 4.91 10.45 -16.65
C GLN A 91 3.54 10.34 -15.96
N GLU A 92 3.36 10.97 -14.81
CA GLU A 92 2.11 10.97 -14.03
C GLU A 92 1.55 9.56 -13.76
N ILE A 93 2.45 8.60 -13.48
CA ILE A 93 2.09 7.24 -13.09
C ILE A 93 1.82 7.24 -11.58
N PRO A 94 0.57 6.97 -11.15
CA PRO A 94 0.26 6.94 -9.73
C PRO A 94 0.95 5.75 -9.07
N LEU A 95 1.17 5.83 -7.75
CA LEU A 95 1.52 4.65 -6.96
C LEU A 95 0.48 3.55 -7.20
N TYR A 96 0.95 2.31 -7.35
CA TYR A 96 0.14 1.15 -7.72
C TYR A 96 0.52 -0.08 -6.90
N SER A 97 -0.38 -1.06 -6.86
CA SER A 97 -0.16 -2.35 -6.21
C SER A 97 0.72 -3.29 -7.02
N LEU A 98 1.56 -4.07 -6.34
CA LEU A 98 2.51 -4.96 -7.00
C LEU A 98 1.80 -6.06 -7.81
N GLU A 99 0.69 -6.60 -7.29
CA GLU A 99 0.04 -7.79 -7.82
C GLU A 99 -0.69 -7.53 -9.12
N THR A 100 -1.51 -6.48 -9.16
CA THR A 100 -2.43 -6.24 -10.28
C THR A 100 -2.32 -4.82 -10.84
N LYS A 101 -1.38 -4.00 -10.36
CA LYS A 101 -1.13 -2.63 -10.83
C LYS A 101 -2.32 -1.69 -10.66
N HIS A 102 -3.21 -1.96 -9.71
CA HIS A 102 -4.28 -1.02 -9.41
C HIS A 102 -3.69 0.22 -8.72
N PRO A 103 -4.09 1.45 -9.12
CA PRO A 103 -3.73 2.66 -8.39
C PRO A 103 -4.18 2.57 -6.94
N ILE A 104 -3.36 3.08 -6.01
CA ILE A 104 -3.67 2.99 -4.57
C ILE A 104 -4.95 3.73 -4.19
N ARG A 105 -5.31 4.79 -4.92
CA ARG A 105 -6.58 5.50 -4.73
C ARG A 105 -7.84 4.67 -4.98
N ASN A 106 -7.72 3.50 -5.63
CA ASN A 106 -8.85 2.62 -5.91
C ASN A 106 -9.08 1.57 -4.81
N PHE A 107 -8.26 1.57 -3.75
CA PHE A 107 -8.42 0.69 -2.59
C PHE A 107 -9.29 1.34 -1.52
N ASP A 108 -9.86 0.52 -0.63
CA ASP A 108 -10.65 1.00 0.51
C ASP A 108 -9.74 1.40 1.69
N MET A 109 -8.54 0.82 1.77
CA MET A 109 -7.57 1.06 2.84
C MET A 109 -6.13 1.03 2.32
N LEU A 110 -5.31 1.97 2.79
CA LEU A 110 -3.85 1.94 2.70
C LEU A 110 -3.30 1.64 4.10
N ALA A 111 -2.87 0.40 4.33
CA ALA A 111 -2.34 -0.04 5.62
C ALA A 111 -0.80 -0.13 5.56
N MET A 112 -0.13 0.78 6.27
CA MET A 112 1.33 0.90 6.31
C MET A 112 1.93 0.21 7.52
N THR A 113 2.98 -0.58 7.29
CA THR A 113 3.81 -1.14 8.36
C THR A 113 5.04 -0.27 8.57
N LEU A 114 5.15 0.34 9.75
CA LEU A 114 6.22 1.25 10.20
C LEU A 114 7.03 0.59 11.33
N PRO A 115 8.05 -0.23 11.00
CA PRO A 115 8.91 -0.85 12.00
C PRO A 115 9.86 0.13 12.70
N TYR A 116 10.22 1.24 12.07
CA TYR A 116 11.16 2.23 12.59
C TYR A 116 10.94 3.61 11.94
N GLU A 117 11.37 4.67 12.61
CA GLU A 117 11.07 6.07 12.28
C GLU A 117 11.73 6.57 10.99
N GLN A 118 12.81 5.94 10.54
CA GLN A 118 13.49 6.33 9.29
C GLN A 118 12.60 6.16 8.05
N LEU A 119 11.49 5.42 8.15
CA LEU A 119 10.54 5.24 7.05
C LEU A 119 9.44 6.31 6.99
N TYR A 120 9.41 7.28 7.90
CA TYR A 120 8.34 8.28 7.93
C TYR A 120 8.28 9.12 6.66
N THR A 121 9.42 9.60 6.17
CA THR A 121 9.47 10.38 4.92
C THR A 121 9.02 9.55 3.73
N ASN A 122 9.38 8.26 3.69
CA ASN A 122 8.91 7.33 2.68
C ASN A 122 7.41 7.08 2.77
N ALA A 123 6.84 6.98 3.98
CA ALA A 123 5.40 6.83 4.16
C ALA A 123 4.63 8.04 3.60
N LEU A 124 5.12 9.26 3.86
CA LEU A 124 4.54 10.47 3.26
C LEU A 124 4.72 10.48 1.74
N ASN A 125 5.87 10.02 1.23
CA ASN A 125 6.11 9.89 -0.20
C ASN A 125 5.13 8.92 -0.88
N LEU A 126 4.78 7.80 -0.23
CA LEU A 126 3.77 6.88 -0.75
C LEU A 126 2.39 7.55 -0.87
N ILE A 127 1.97 8.30 0.15
CA ILE A 127 0.69 9.03 0.14
C ILE A 127 0.68 10.06 -1.00
N ASP A 128 1.75 10.84 -1.12
CA ASP A 128 1.92 11.84 -2.17
C ASP A 128 1.93 11.21 -3.57
N LEU A 129 2.70 10.15 -3.78
CA LEU A 129 2.81 9.46 -5.07
C LEU A 129 1.54 8.70 -5.45
N ALA A 130 0.72 8.30 -4.47
CA ALA A 130 -0.63 7.83 -4.72
C ALA A 130 -1.57 8.94 -5.21
N GLY A 131 -1.14 10.21 -5.16
CA GLY A 131 -1.94 11.37 -5.49
C GLY A 131 -2.98 11.67 -4.41
N MET A 132 -2.69 11.36 -3.15
CA MET A 132 -3.56 11.63 -2.00
C MET A 132 -3.04 12.85 -1.21
N PRO A 133 -3.92 13.66 -0.61
CA PRO A 133 -3.50 14.69 0.34
C PRO A 133 -2.67 14.07 1.47
N ILE A 134 -1.51 14.65 1.74
CA ILE A 134 -0.57 14.13 2.75
C ILE A 134 -1.17 14.25 4.16
N ARG A 135 -1.85 15.37 4.44
CA ARG A 135 -2.47 15.62 5.75
C ARG A 135 -3.81 14.91 5.88
N ALA A 136 -4.03 14.27 7.02
CA ALA A 136 -5.25 13.53 7.30
C ALA A 136 -6.51 14.41 7.27
N GLU A 137 -6.41 15.65 7.75
CA GLU A 137 -7.51 16.62 7.77
C GLU A 137 -7.99 17.06 6.38
N GLU A 138 -7.20 16.81 5.34
CA GLU A 138 -7.51 17.14 3.94
C GLU A 138 -8.11 15.95 3.18
N ARG A 139 -8.20 14.76 3.81
CA ARG A 139 -8.82 13.57 3.21
C ARG A 139 -10.26 13.44 3.69
N ASP A 140 -11.14 13.14 2.73
CA ASP A 140 -12.52 12.74 2.99
C ASP A 140 -12.72 11.24 2.68
N ALA A 141 -13.97 10.77 2.76
CA ALA A 141 -14.33 9.38 2.50
C ALA A 141 -14.12 8.91 1.04
N SER A 142 -13.75 9.80 0.12
CA SER A 142 -13.37 9.42 -1.25
C SER A 142 -11.94 8.89 -1.36
N TYR A 143 -11.15 9.01 -0.29
CA TYR A 143 -9.79 8.49 -0.20
C TYR A 143 -9.74 7.19 0.60
N PRO A 144 -8.77 6.29 0.30
CA PRO A 144 -8.53 5.11 1.13
C PRO A 144 -8.24 5.52 2.58
N LEU A 145 -8.78 4.77 3.54
CA LEU A 145 -8.44 4.95 4.95
C LEU A 145 -6.95 4.64 5.16
N VAL A 146 -6.19 5.60 5.67
CA VAL A 146 -4.75 5.44 5.94
C VAL A 146 -4.54 4.93 7.35
N VAL A 147 -4.11 3.68 7.46
CA VAL A 147 -3.85 2.99 8.73
C VAL A 147 -2.34 2.78 8.88
N ALA A 148 -1.79 3.01 10.06
CA ALA A 148 -0.39 2.68 10.36
C ALA A 148 -0.27 1.73 11.56
N GLY A 149 0.63 0.76 11.44
CA GLY A 149 1.02 -0.13 12.55
C GLY A 149 2.52 -0.39 12.56
N GLY A 150 2.99 -1.24 13.46
CA GLY A 150 4.41 -1.54 13.65
C GLY A 150 5.05 -0.76 14.81
N HIS A 151 6.29 -1.12 15.16
CA HIS A 151 6.94 -0.66 16.39
C HIS A 151 7.08 0.87 16.50
N ALA A 152 7.25 1.58 15.39
CA ALA A 152 7.35 3.05 15.42
C ALA A 152 6.04 3.71 15.88
N CYS A 153 4.90 3.03 15.70
CA CYS A 153 3.58 3.53 16.09
C CYS A 153 3.34 3.55 17.61
N TYR A 154 4.26 3.01 18.43
CA TYR A 154 4.22 3.22 19.89
C TYR A 154 4.41 4.70 20.27
N ASN A 155 5.01 5.51 19.40
CA ASN A 155 5.11 6.96 19.53
C ASN A 155 4.44 7.63 18.32
N PRO A 156 3.10 7.66 18.25
CA PRO A 156 2.37 8.04 17.02
C PRO A 156 2.38 9.55 16.74
N GLU A 157 2.65 10.37 17.76
CA GLU A 157 2.55 11.84 17.69
C GLU A 157 3.24 12.47 16.46
N PRO A 158 4.46 12.08 16.05
CA PRO A 158 5.12 12.68 14.88
C PRO A 158 4.38 12.40 13.55
N MET A 159 3.65 11.30 13.48
CA MET A 159 2.91 10.88 12.27
C MET A 159 1.41 11.19 12.37
N ALA A 160 0.92 11.62 13.53
CA ALA A 160 -0.50 11.89 13.78
C ALA A 160 -1.17 12.84 12.77
N PRO A 161 -0.50 13.90 12.25
CA PRO A 161 -1.10 14.76 11.24
C PRO A 161 -1.36 14.08 9.87
N PHE A 162 -0.82 12.89 9.64
CA PHE A 162 -0.75 12.25 8.32
C PHE A 162 -1.45 10.89 8.24
N ILE A 163 -1.83 10.30 9.37
CA ILE A 163 -2.41 8.96 9.46
C ILE A 163 -3.80 9.06 10.10
N ASP A 164 -4.77 8.32 9.56
CA ASP A 164 -6.16 8.38 10.03
C ASP A 164 -6.37 7.49 11.27
N VAL A 165 -5.71 6.32 11.30
CA VAL A 165 -5.80 5.36 12.41
C VAL A 165 -4.44 4.72 12.70
N PHE A 166 -4.06 4.67 13.99
CA PHE A 166 -2.90 3.90 14.44
C PHE A 166 -3.33 2.60 15.12
N VAL A 167 -2.62 1.52 14.80
CA VAL A 167 -2.73 0.22 15.46
C VAL A 167 -1.47 0.02 16.32
N ILE A 168 -1.67 -0.05 17.63
CA ILE A 168 -0.61 -0.28 18.61
C ILE A 168 -0.81 -1.68 19.21
N GLY A 169 0.20 -2.55 19.07
CA GLY A 169 0.13 -3.95 19.47
C GLY A 169 -0.06 -4.91 18.29
N GLU A 170 -0.80 -5.99 18.51
CA GLU A 170 -1.01 -7.08 17.54
C GLU A 170 -1.93 -6.63 16.38
N GLY A 171 -1.39 -6.60 15.17
CA GLY A 171 -2.10 -6.14 13.98
C GLY A 171 -3.02 -7.18 13.36
N GLU A 172 -2.75 -8.46 13.63
CA GLU A 172 -3.39 -9.64 13.04
C GLU A 172 -4.90 -9.68 13.31
N GLU A 173 -5.30 -9.41 14.55
CA GLU A 173 -6.72 -9.32 14.90
C GLU A 173 -7.30 -7.94 14.59
N ALA A 174 -6.50 -6.89 14.77
CA ALA A 174 -6.94 -5.52 14.63
C ALA A 174 -7.39 -5.23 13.19
N ILE A 175 -6.65 -5.71 12.19
CA ILE A 175 -6.95 -5.44 10.78
C ILE A 175 -8.33 -5.94 10.37
N LEU A 176 -8.72 -7.16 10.79
CA LEU A 176 -10.04 -7.72 10.48
C LEU A 176 -11.16 -6.99 11.22
N LYS A 177 -10.91 -6.55 12.46
CA LYS A 177 -11.87 -5.73 13.23
C LYS A 177 -12.10 -4.38 12.55
N ILE A 178 -11.04 -3.71 12.11
CA ILE A 178 -11.13 -2.43 11.38
C ILE A 178 -11.90 -2.62 10.07
N ILE A 179 -11.54 -3.62 9.26
CA ILE A 179 -12.26 -3.94 8.02
C ILE A 179 -13.75 -4.18 8.31
N GLY A 180 -14.08 -4.92 9.38
CA GLY A 180 -15.46 -5.17 9.80
C GLY A 180 -16.24 -3.89 10.12
N VAL A 181 -15.63 -2.95 10.84
CA VAL A 181 -16.24 -1.66 11.17
C VAL A 181 -16.44 -0.80 9.92
N MET A 182 -15.41 -0.70 9.07
CA MET A 182 -15.49 0.12 7.86
C MET A 182 -16.55 -0.39 6.88
N ARG A 183 -16.69 -1.72 6.74
CA ARG A 183 -17.75 -2.32 5.91
C ARG A 183 -19.15 -2.12 6.46
N ALA A 184 -19.31 -1.93 7.77
CA ALA A 184 -20.61 -1.68 8.38
C ALA A 184 -21.04 -0.20 8.27
N ALA A 185 -20.08 0.70 8.01
CA ALA A 185 -20.32 2.14 7.89
C ALA A 185 -20.54 2.62 6.44
N ALA A 186 -20.22 1.79 5.45
CA ALA A 186 -20.41 2.03 4.02
C ALA A 186 -21.83 1.61 3.55
#